data_AF-A0A7Y6C0G0-F1
#
_entry.id   AF-A0A7Y6C0G0-F1
#
_cell.length_a   1.000
_cell.length_b   1.000
_cell.length_c   1.000
_cell.angle_alpha   90.00
_cell.angle_beta   90.00
_cell.angle_gamma   90.00
#
_symmetry.space_group_name_H-M   'P 1'
#
loop_
_entity.id
_entity.type
_entity.pdbx_description
1 polymer ?
#
loop_
_entity_poly.entity_id
_entity_poly.type
_entity_poly.pdbx_seq_one_letter_code
_entity_poly.pdbx_strand_id
1 'polypeptide(L)'
;MEMALPVYHITVSDNEYQQLTSNIWSDTFVNGTMQMDGKQLPIRIRYRGGHTRGYVKKSFEIRTSSRTFHFNAEYDDPSLLRNALSFRFFESIRVPAPSTQHCILYLNGQLKGVYLRIEGVKSFFFRQRKIPVRSIFYAVNDQAGFAIDPNSDETDTDLLSGYTLIRGKDEDRTRLRNFIQQLNTKSRQELLRYLQSRIDTDNYLRWLSGAVLTGNFDGFHQNYTWYEKIKTRKYAILPWDYEGTWGRNCYGARVNPNLVRIQGYNKLTGRLLAFRLFRQQYKRMMKQHLTNAFTEKRIMPVVYRLHSQIREAVEQDPYVKWPLDVFHGEPEKIRTYVAERREHLQKELHRL
;
A
#
# COMPACT_ATOMS: atom_id res chain seq x y z
N MET A 1 -16.46 8.88 -24.73
CA MET A 1 -17.28 7.91 -23.97
C MET A 1 -16.53 7.56 -22.71
N GLU A 2 -17.01 8.03 -21.57
CA GLU A 2 -16.53 7.59 -20.26
C GLU A 2 -16.94 6.13 -20.09
N MET A 3 -15.98 5.22 -19.88
CA MET A 3 -16.32 3.80 -19.72
C MET A 3 -17.01 3.63 -18.37
N ALA A 4 -18.20 3.03 -18.37
CA ALA A 4 -18.93 2.68 -17.15
C ALA A 4 -18.04 1.84 -16.22
N LEU A 5 -18.20 2.04 -14.91
CA LEU A 5 -17.49 1.24 -13.92
C LEU A 5 -17.86 -0.24 -14.06
N PRO A 6 -16.88 -1.16 -13.93
CA PRO A 6 -17.20 -2.59 -13.92
C PRO A 6 -18.09 -2.92 -12.72
N VAL A 7 -19.11 -3.73 -12.97
CA VAL A 7 -20.05 -4.20 -11.95
C VAL A 7 -19.73 -5.66 -11.60
N TYR A 8 -19.63 -5.93 -10.30
CA TYR A 8 -19.38 -7.26 -9.76
C TYR A 8 -20.59 -7.73 -8.97
N HIS A 9 -21.19 -8.84 -9.38
CA HIS A 9 -22.24 -9.51 -8.61
C HIS A 9 -21.66 -10.71 -7.88
N ILE A 10 -21.73 -10.68 -6.56
CA ILE A 10 -21.34 -11.80 -5.71
C ILE A 10 -22.59 -12.47 -5.16
N THR A 11 -22.62 -13.80 -5.25
CA THR A 11 -23.67 -14.62 -4.65
C THR A 11 -23.02 -15.64 -3.72
N VAL A 12 -23.49 -15.68 -2.47
CA VAL A 12 -23.18 -16.68 -1.45
C VAL A 12 -24.50 -17.28 -0.96
N SER A 13 -24.53 -18.57 -0.62
CA SER A 13 -25.73 -19.20 -0.07
C SER A 13 -26.05 -18.64 1.32
N ASP A 14 -27.27 -18.83 1.81
CA ASP A 14 -27.69 -18.31 3.12
C ASP A 14 -26.81 -18.84 4.26
N ASN A 15 -26.44 -20.12 4.22
CA ASN A 15 -25.54 -20.71 5.20
C ASN A 15 -24.13 -20.07 5.17
N GLU A 16 -23.57 -19.88 3.97
CA GLU A 16 -22.26 -19.23 3.79
C GLU A 16 -22.33 -17.74 4.19
N TYR A 17 -23.45 -17.05 3.95
CA TYR A 17 -23.67 -15.68 4.38
C TYR A 17 -23.77 -15.56 5.90
N GLN A 18 -24.50 -16.47 6.55
CA GLN A 18 -24.58 -16.55 8.00
C GLN A 18 -23.19 -16.79 8.61
N GLN A 19 -22.40 -17.70 8.02
CA GLN A 19 -21.03 -17.94 8.45
C GLN A 19 -20.15 -16.69 8.29
N LEU A 20 -20.24 -16.01 7.14
CA LEU A 20 -19.48 -14.78 6.86
C LEU A 20 -19.80 -13.67 7.87
N THR A 21 -21.06 -13.53 8.26
CA THR A 21 -21.55 -12.43 9.09
C THR A 21 -21.51 -12.72 10.60
N SER A 22 -21.49 -13.99 11.00
CA SER A 22 -21.49 -14.42 12.42
C SER A 22 -20.32 -13.88 13.24
N ASN A 23 -19.14 -13.76 12.63
CA ASN A 23 -17.95 -13.21 13.27
C ASN A 23 -17.13 -12.41 12.26
N ILE A 24 -17.26 -11.08 12.32
CA ILE A 24 -16.57 -10.17 11.41
C ILE A 24 -15.03 -10.26 11.52
N TRP A 25 -14.50 -10.74 12.65
CA TRP A 25 -13.06 -10.89 12.90
C TRP A 25 -12.51 -12.23 12.40
N SER A 26 -13.38 -13.14 11.94
CA SER A 26 -12.96 -14.43 11.40
C SER A 26 -12.13 -14.27 10.13
N ASP A 27 -11.05 -15.05 10.04
CA ASP A 27 -10.22 -15.16 8.84
C ASP A 27 -10.66 -16.30 7.92
N THR A 28 -11.73 -17.01 8.28
CA THR A 28 -12.29 -18.11 7.51
C THR A 28 -12.96 -17.59 6.25
N PHE A 29 -12.64 -18.23 5.13
CA PHE A 29 -13.30 -17.97 3.86
C PHE A 29 -14.54 -18.82 3.71
N VAL A 30 -15.61 -18.18 3.22
CA VAL A 30 -16.85 -18.81 2.77
C VAL A 30 -16.84 -18.97 1.24
N ASN A 31 -17.61 -19.91 0.71
CA ASN A 31 -17.72 -20.14 -0.73
C ASN A 31 -18.79 -19.24 -1.36
N GLY A 32 -18.56 -18.86 -2.62
CA GLY A 32 -19.53 -18.11 -3.41
C GLY A 32 -19.21 -18.13 -4.90
N THR A 33 -19.97 -17.35 -5.66
CA THR A 33 -19.70 -17.08 -7.07
C THR A 33 -19.63 -15.59 -7.31
N MET A 34 -18.81 -15.18 -8.28
CA MET A 34 -18.69 -13.80 -8.71
C MET A 34 -18.88 -13.73 -10.21
N GLN A 35 -19.78 -12.86 -10.66
CA GLN A 35 -19.95 -12.53 -12.07
C GLN A 35 -19.09 -11.30 -12.41
N MET A 36 -18.32 -11.41 -13.49
CA MET A 36 -17.45 -10.35 -14.02
C MET A 36 -17.40 -10.51 -15.55
N ASP A 37 -17.67 -9.44 -16.29
CA ASP A 37 -17.62 -9.40 -17.77
C ASP A 37 -18.45 -10.52 -18.43
N GLY A 38 -19.66 -10.79 -17.90
CA GLY A 38 -20.54 -11.85 -18.38
C GLY A 38 -20.10 -13.28 -18.04
N LYS A 39 -19.01 -13.45 -17.29
CA LYS A 39 -18.51 -14.77 -16.86
C LYS A 39 -18.74 -14.96 -15.37
N GLN A 40 -19.25 -16.12 -14.99
CA GLN A 40 -19.35 -16.54 -13.60
C GLN A 40 -18.11 -17.34 -13.19
N LEU A 41 -17.56 -17.02 -12.02
CA LEU A 41 -16.37 -17.66 -11.47
C LEU A 41 -16.64 -18.12 -10.03
N PRO A 42 -16.25 -19.35 -9.65
CA PRO A 42 -16.25 -19.74 -8.25
C PRO A 42 -15.21 -18.93 -7.48
N ILE A 43 -15.59 -18.47 -6.30
CA ILE A 43 -14.76 -17.68 -5.42
C ILE A 43 -14.82 -18.16 -3.97
N ARG A 44 -13.80 -17.77 -3.22
CA ARG A 44 -13.81 -17.76 -1.76
C ARG A 44 -13.77 -16.32 -1.30
N ILE A 45 -14.62 -15.93 -0.36
CA ILE A 45 -14.73 -14.56 0.16
C ILE A 45 -14.64 -14.53 1.68
N ARG A 46 -14.03 -13.48 2.21
CA ARG A 46 -14.06 -13.13 3.64
C ARG A 46 -13.99 -11.61 3.81
N TYR A 47 -14.30 -11.12 5.01
CA TYR A 47 -13.96 -9.74 5.37
C TYR A 47 -12.44 -9.56 5.47
N ARG A 48 -11.95 -8.37 5.14
CA ARG A 48 -10.53 -8.01 5.25
C ARG A 48 -10.32 -6.72 6.05
N GLY A 49 -9.10 -6.57 6.54
CA GLY A 49 -8.64 -5.40 7.28
C GLY A 49 -8.53 -5.66 8.79
N GLY A 50 -8.08 -4.66 9.52
CA GLY A 50 -8.12 -4.61 10.98
C GLY A 50 -9.42 -3.93 11.44
N HIS A 51 -9.29 -2.72 11.98
CA HIS A 51 -10.43 -1.92 12.46
C HIS A 51 -11.54 -1.70 11.41
N THR A 52 -11.20 -1.68 10.11
CA THR A 52 -12.14 -1.48 9.00
C THR A 52 -13.21 -2.58 8.89
N ARG A 53 -13.02 -3.74 9.52
CA ARG A 53 -14.06 -4.78 9.62
C ARG A 53 -15.26 -4.31 10.46
N GLY A 54 -15.05 -3.35 11.37
CA GLY A 54 -16.11 -2.74 12.17
C GLY A 54 -17.06 -1.84 11.37
N TYR A 55 -16.65 -1.36 10.20
CA TYR A 55 -17.43 -0.37 9.43
C TYR A 55 -18.72 -0.92 8.84
N VAL A 56 -19.73 -0.07 8.70
CA VAL A 56 -21.00 -0.41 8.05
C VAL A 56 -20.72 -0.95 6.63
N LYS A 57 -19.87 -0.24 5.87
CA LYS A 57 -19.38 -0.68 4.56
C LYS A 57 -18.15 -1.58 4.70
N LYS A 58 -18.37 -2.88 4.68
CA LYS A 58 -17.32 -3.90 4.85
C LYS A 58 -16.40 -3.97 3.62
N SER A 59 -15.12 -4.28 3.84
CA SER A 59 -14.16 -4.63 2.78
C SER A 59 -13.95 -6.14 2.67
N PHE A 60 -13.62 -6.63 1.48
CA PHE A 60 -13.54 -8.08 1.22
C PHE A 60 -12.18 -8.51 0.65
N GLU A 61 -11.68 -9.68 1.05
CA GLU A 61 -10.67 -10.42 0.29
C GLU A 61 -11.38 -11.53 -0.48
N ILE A 62 -11.16 -11.55 -1.80
CA ILE A 62 -11.76 -12.51 -2.71
C ILE A 62 -10.65 -13.31 -3.39
N ARG A 63 -10.77 -14.63 -3.35
CA ARG A 63 -9.84 -15.56 -3.99
C ARG A 63 -10.55 -16.35 -5.08
N THR A 64 -9.98 -16.33 -6.28
CA THR A 64 -10.30 -17.28 -7.35
C THR A 64 -9.29 -18.43 -7.32
N SER A 65 -9.39 -19.37 -8.27
CA SER A 65 -8.39 -20.44 -8.43
C SER A 65 -6.95 -19.95 -8.66
N SER A 66 -6.77 -18.72 -9.17
CA SER A 66 -5.44 -18.23 -9.58
C SER A 66 -5.10 -16.82 -9.09
N ARG A 67 -6.06 -16.08 -8.56
CA ARG A 67 -5.90 -14.66 -8.19
C ARG A 67 -6.46 -14.37 -6.81
N THR A 68 -5.87 -13.38 -6.15
CA THR A 68 -6.45 -12.75 -4.95
C THR A 68 -6.71 -11.29 -5.30
N PHE A 69 -7.91 -10.83 -4.98
CA PHE A 69 -8.31 -9.44 -5.09
C PHE A 69 -8.74 -8.93 -3.72
N HIS A 70 -8.52 -7.65 -3.48
CA HIS A 70 -9.02 -6.95 -2.32
C HIS A 70 -10.02 -5.92 -2.80
N PHE A 71 -11.25 -6.00 -2.32
CA PHE A 71 -12.30 -5.01 -2.60
C PHE A 71 -12.39 -4.12 -1.37
N ASN A 72 -11.74 -2.96 -1.45
CA ASN A 72 -11.72 -2.00 -0.37
C ASN A 72 -12.90 -1.04 -0.50
N ALA A 73 -13.58 -0.82 0.62
CA ALA A 73 -14.60 0.19 0.73
C ALA A 73 -14.02 1.62 0.68
N GLU A 74 -12.72 1.77 0.98
CA GLU A 74 -12.01 3.07 1.11
C GLU A 74 -12.77 4.04 2.03
N TYR A 75 -13.46 3.50 3.05
CA TYR A 75 -14.53 4.17 3.80
C TYR A 75 -14.11 5.46 4.52
N ASP A 76 -12.87 5.50 5.02
CA ASP A 76 -12.33 6.70 5.68
C ASP A 76 -11.80 7.74 4.71
N ASP A 77 -11.43 7.36 3.48
CA ASP A 77 -10.95 8.28 2.46
C ASP A 77 -12.14 9.02 1.83
N PRO A 78 -12.36 10.32 2.11
CA PRO A 78 -13.46 11.07 1.51
C PRO A 78 -13.38 11.18 -0.02
N SER A 79 -12.23 10.89 -0.62
CA SER A 79 -12.07 10.89 -2.07
C SER A 79 -12.33 9.53 -2.70
N LEU A 80 -12.15 8.43 -1.95
CA LEU A 80 -12.03 7.06 -2.47
C LEU A 80 -10.88 6.87 -3.48
N LEU A 81 -9.97 7.84 -3.63
CA LEU A 81 -8.93 7.87 -4.68
C LEU A 81 -7.53 7.60 -4.16
N ARG A 82 -7.23 7.90 -2.89
CA ARG A 82 -5.85 8.07 -2.40
C ARG A 82 -5.00 6.84 -2.57
N ASN A 83 -5.55 5.66 -2.28
CA ASN A 83 -4.86 4.40 -2.44
C ASN A 83 -4.53 4.12 -3.92
N ALA A 84 -5.51 4.33 -4.82
CA ALA A 84 -5.33 4.17 -6.26
C ALA A 84 -4.33 5.17 -6.86
N LEU A 85 -4.41 6.43 -6.43
CA LEU A 85 -3.52 7.51 -6.85
C LEU A 85 -2.09 7.24 -6.40
N SER A 86 -1.91 6.80 -5.16
CA SER A 86 -0.62 6.42 -4.59
C SER A 86 0.03 5.31 -5.39
N PHE A 87 -0.66 4.18 -5.64
CA PHE A 87 -0.05 3.08 -6.39
C PHE A 87 0.33 3.48 -7.83
N ARG A 88 -0.52 4.26 -8.51
CA ARG A 88 -0.17 4.84 -9.82
C ARG A 88 1.06 5.75 -9.74
N PHE A 89 1.20 6.53 -8.66
CA PHE A 89 2.38 7.36 -8.45
C PHE A 89 3.64 6.51 -8.25
N PHE A 90 3.60 5.46 -7.44
CA PHE A 90 4.72 4.52 -7.27
C PHE A 90 5.15 3.88 -8.59
N GLU A 91 4.19 3.44 -9.42
CA GLU A 91 4.50 2.92 -10.76
C GLU A 91 5.18 3.97 -11.63
N SER A 92 4.72 5.23 -11.59
CA SER A 92 5.31 6.34 -12.36
C SER A 92 6.77 6.62 -12.00
N ILE A 93 7.17 6.34 -10.76
CA ILE A 93 8.56 6.47 -10.29
C ILE A 93 9.34 5.14 -10.33
N ARG A 94 8.77 4.12 -10.99
CA ARG A 94 9.35 2.77 -11.23
C ARG A 94 9.47 1.88 -9.99
N VAL A 95 8.58 2.05 -9.03
CA VAL A 95 8.37 1.07 -7.95
C VAL A 95 7.18 0.19 -8.36
N PRO A 96 7.31 -1.14 -8.41
CA PRO A 96 6.16 -2.01 -8.65
C PRO A 96 5.08 -1.73 -7.61
N ALA A 97 3.84 -1.54 -8.01
CA ALA A 97 2.72 -1.36 -7.09
C ALA A 97 1.49 -2.15 -7.57
N PRO A 98 0.54 -2.47 -6.67
CA PRO A 98 -0.69 -3.17 -7.03
C PRO A 98 -1.50 -2.41 -8.09
N SER A 99 -2.01 -3.10 -9.10
CA SER A 99 -2.98 -2.48 -10.00
C SER A 99 -4.31 -2.27 -9.28
N THR A 100 -5.00 -1.17 -9.60
CA THR A 100 -6.29 -0.83 -8.99
C THR A 100 -7.35 -0.51 -10.04
N GLN A 101 -8.60 -0.76 -9.69
CA GLN A 101 -9.77 -0.41 -10.49
C GLN A 101 -10.97 -0.15 -9.60
N HIS A 102 -11.56 1.04 -9.71
CA HIS A 102 -12.85 1.32 -9.09
C HIS A 102 -13.94 0.46 -9.73
N CYS A 103 -14.91 0.02 -8.93
CA CYS A 103 -15.99 -0.86 -9.37
C CYS A 103 -17.25 -0.68 -8.52
N ILE A 104 -18.37 -1.20 -9.03
CA ILE A 104 -19.61 -1.34 -8.26
C ILE A 104 -19.71 -2.78 -7.75
N LEU A 105 -20.08 -2.94 -6.50
CA LEU A 105 -20.23 -4.26 -5.89
C LEU A 105 -21.69 -4.51 -5.50
N TYR A 106 -22.19 -5.68 -5.87
CA TYR A 106 -23.43 -6.26 -5.35
C TYR A 106 -23.09 -7.54 -4.58
N LEU A 107 -23.74 -7.76 -3.45
CA LEU A 107 -23.67 -9.00 -2.67
C LEU A 107 -25.07 -9.51 -2.40
N ASN A 108 -25.39 -10.71 -2.87
CA ASN A 108 -26.72 -11.33 -2.82
C ASN A 108 -27.82 -10.39 -3.36
N GLY A 109 -27.55 -9.77 -4.50
CA GLY A 109 -28.47 -8.83 -5.16
C GLY A 109 -28.54 -7.43 -4.53
N GLN A 110 -27.98 -7.22 -3.35
CA GLN A 110 -27.97 -5.91 -2.69
C GLN A 110 -26.76 -5.07 -3.16
N LEU A 111 -27.02 -3.84 -3.60
CA LEU A 111 -25.97 -2.86 -3.89
C LEU A 111 -25.15 -2.61 -2.62
N LYS A 112 -23.82 -2.72 -2.73
CA LYS A 112 -22.85 -2.38 -1.68
C LYS A 112 -22.11 -1.07 -1.98
N GLY A 113 -22.29 -0.50 -3.18
CA GLY A 113 -21.73 0.80 -3.56
C GLY A 113 -20.41 0.70 -4.32
N VAL A 114 -19.65 1.80 -4.32
CA VAL A 114 -18.35 1.94 -4.98
C VAL A 114 -17.25 1.29 -4.15
N TYR A 115 -16.40 0.48 -4.79
CA TYR A 115 -15.25 -0.17 -4.18
C TYR A 115 -13.99 0.08 -5.00
N LEU A 116 -12.83 -0.01 -4.35
CA LEU A 116 -11.55 -0.13 -5.03
C LEU A 116 -11.12 -1.60 -5.08
N ARG A 117 -11.09 -2.20 -6.26
CA ARG A 117 -10.49 -3.52 -6.48
C ARG A 117 -8.98 -3.37 -6.60
N ILE A 118 -8.22 -4.01 -5.72
CA ILE A 118 -6.76 -3.99 -5.64
C ILE A 118 -6.21 -5.39 -5.92
N GLU A 119 -5.17 -5.48 -6.76
CA GLU A 119 -4.42 -6.70 -7.03
C GLU A 119 -3.72 -7.23 -5.77
N GLY A 120 -3.89 -8.51 -5.44
CA GLY A 120 -3.14 -9.14 -4.34
C GLY A 120 -1.67 -9.35 -4.67
N VAL A 121 -0.78 -8.90 -3.79
CA VAL A 121 0.69 -8.99 -3.94
C VAL A 121 1.23 -10.38 -3.58
N LYS A 122 0.83 -11.37 -4.38
CA LYS A 122 1.28 -12.77 -4.24
C LYS A 122 2.09 -13.21 -5.45
N SER A 123 2.35 -14.51 -5.58
CA SER A 123 3.09 -15.10 -6.71
C SER A 123 2.62 -14.64 -8.10
N PHE A 124 1.31 -14.38 -8.29
CA PHE A 124 0.78 -13.90 -9.58
C PHE A 124 1.27 -12.49 -9.93
N PHE A 125 1.22 -11.54 -8.98
CA PHE A 125 1.69 -10.16 -9.13
C PHE A 125 3.12 -10.10 -9.69
N PHE A 126 4.01 -10.87 -9.06
CA PHE A 126 5.42 -10.92 -9.42
C PHE A 126 5.67 -11.61 -10.77
N ARG A 127 4.90 -12.66 -11.08
CA ARG A 127 4.99 -13.36 -12.37
C ARG A 127 4.60 -12.46 -13.54
N GLN A 128 3.50 -11.72 -13.42
CA GLN A 128 3.04 -10.80 -14.47
C GLN A 128 4.08 -9.72 -14.77
N ARG A 129 4.79 -9.25 -13.74
CA ARG A 129 5.84 -8.22 -13.86
C ARG A 129 7.21 -8.80 -14.21
N LYS A 130 7.32 -10.11 -14.42
CA LYS A 130 8.59 -10.84 -14.69
C LYS A 130 9.65 -10.58 -13.61
N ILE A 131 9.23 -10.46 -12.35
CA ILE A 131 10.09 -10.27 -11.18
C ILE A 131 10.18 -11.61 -10.44
N PRO A 132 11.19 -12.45 -10.70
CA PRO A 132 11.32 -13.72 -9.99
C PRO A 132 11.68 -13.48 -8.53
N VAL A 133 10.80 -13.90 -7.62
CA VAL A 133 10.97 -13.73 -6.17
C VAL A 133 11.12 -15.06 -5.45
N ARG A 134 12.03 -15.09 -4.49
CA ARG A 134 12.25 -16.23 -3.60
C ARG A 134 11.21 -16.21 -2.48
N SER A 135 11.14 -15.08 -1.78
CA SER A 135 10.22 -14.87 -0.66
C SER A 135 9.50 -13.54 -0.72
N ILE A 136 8.34 -13.51 -0.07
CA ILE A 136 7.43 -12.38 0.07
C ILE A 136 6.99 -12.32 1.53
N PHE A 137 7.22 -11.18 2.18
CA PHE A 137 6.77 -10.88 3.53
C PHE A 137 5.88 -9.65 3.48
N TYR A 138 4.73 -9.70 4.13
CA TYR A 138 3.92 -8.51 4.40
C TYR A 138 4.33 -7.93 5.75
N ALA A 139 4.51 -6.60 5.81
CA ALA A 139 4.59 -5.86 7.05
C ALA A 139 3.16 -5.62 7.56
N VAL A 140 2.82 -6.15 8.73
CA VAL A 140 1.43 -6.26 9.20
C VAL A 140 1.11 -5.43 10.45
N ASN A 141 2.13 -4.86 11.11
CA ASN A 141 1.99 -3.98 12.27
C ASN A 141 3.29 -3.16 12.47
N ASP A 142 3.33 -2.31 13.50
CA ASP A 142 4.41 -1.35 13.76
C ASP A 142 5.77 -1.97 14.15
N GLN A 143 5.81 -3.28 14.42
CA GLN A 143 7.02 -4.02 14.75
C GLN A 143 7.87 -4.32 13.50
N ALA A 144 7.37 -4.06 12.29
CA ALA A 144 8.13 -4.16 11.04
C ALA A 144 9.01 -2.91 10.76
N GLY A 145 9.66 -2.34 11.79
CA GLY A 145 10.56 -1.18 11.66
C GLY A 145 12.01 -1.46 11.27
N PHE A 146 12.36 -2.73 11.05
CA PHE A 146 13.75 -3.23 10.90
C PHE A 146 14.67 -2.94 12.11
N ALA A 147 14.11 -2.62 13.27
CA ALA A 147 14.84 -2.36 14.50
C ALA A 147 14.89 -3.61 15.39
N ILE A 148 15.86 -3.64 16.29
CA ILE A 148 15.82 -4.50 17.48
C ILE A 148 15.38 -3.60 18.62
N ASP A 149 14.38 -4.02 19.40
CA ASP A 149 13.97 -3.31 20.59
C ASP A 149 15.06 -3.46 21.66
N PRO A 150 15.72 -2.37 22.11
CA PRO A 150 16.75 -2.46 23.14
C PRO A 150 16.18 -2.74 24.53
N ASN A 151 14.87 -2.58 24.74
CA ASN A 151 14.20 -2.75 26.03
C ASN A 151 13.42 -4.06 26.14
N SER A 152 13.43 -4.90 25.11
CA SER A 152 12.85 -6.23 25.24
C SER A 152 13.76 -7.11 26.08
N ASP A 153 13.25 -7.67 27.17
CA ASP A 153 13.97 -8.67 27.94
C ASP A 153 14.46 -9.80 27.02
N GLU A 154 15.74 -10.15 27.16
CA GLU A 154 16.58 -10.88 26.19
C GLU A 154 16.19 -12.35 25.90
N THR A 155 14.93 -12.75 26.04
CA THR A 155 14.49 -14.12 25.76
C THR A 155 13.37 -14.25 24.73
N ASP A 156 12.66 -13.19 24.32
CA ASP A 156 11.51 -13.35 23.41
C ASP A 156 11.17 -12.16 22.48
N THR A 157 12.17 -11.47 21.93
CA THR A 157 11.91 -10.58 20.78
C THR A 157 11.91 -11.38 19.49
N ASP A 158 10.74 -11.88 19.08
CA ASP A 158 10.57 -12.31 17.69
C ASP A 158 10.73 -11.09 16.77
N LEU A 159 11.93 -10.96 16.19
CA LEU A 159 12.27 -9.94 15.19
C LEU A 159 11.34 -9.97 13.97
N LEU A 160 10.55 -11.04 13.82
CA LEU A 160 9.58 -11.22 12.75
C LEU A 160 8.12 -11.00 13.18
N SER A 161 7.85 -10.57 14.42
CA SER A 161 6.50 -10.33 14.95
C SER A 161 5.66 -9.36 14.11
N GLY A 162 6.30 -8.44 13.37
CA GLY A 162 5.62 -7.56 12.41
C GLY A 162 5.56 -8.05 10.97
N TYR A 163 5.99 -9.28 10.70
CA TYR A 163 6.11 -9.82 9.36
C TYR A 163 5.35 -11.13 9.20
N THR A 164 4.47 -11.20 8.20
CA THR A 164 3.85 -12.45 7.77
C THR A 164 4.51 -12.97 6.50
N LEU A 165 5.05 -14.20 6.54
CA LEU A 165 5.57 -14.88 5.33
C LEU A 165 4.40 -15.32 4.44
N ILE A 166 4.33 -14.76 3.24
CA ILE A 166 3.29 -15.06 2.23
C ILE A 166 3.76 -16.10 1.23
N ARG A 167 5.05 -16.07 0.90
CA ARG A 167 5.72 -17.04 0.02
C ARG A 167 7.14 -17.23 0.53
N GLY A 168 7.58 -18.47 0.61
CA GLY A 168 8.94 -18.84 1.02
C GLY A 168 8.91 -20.05 1.93
N LYS A 169 10.02 -20.30 2.61
CA LYS A 169 10.20 -21.36 3.60
C LYS A 169 10.76 -20.78 4.90
N ASP A 170 10.95 -21.61 5.93
CA ASP A 170 11.51 -21.14 7.20
C ASP A 170 12.94 -20.61 7.07
N GLU A 171 13.73 -21.07 6.10
CA GLU A 171 15.03 -20.48 5.85
C GLU A 171 14.93 -19.03 5.35
N ASP A 172 13.80 -18.63 4.72
CA ASP A 172 13.54 -17.22 4.38
C ASP A 172 13.29 -16.39 5.64
N ARG A 173 12.58 -16.93 6.63
CA ARG A 173 12.39 -16.28 7.93
C ARG A 173 13.75 -16.05 8.60
N THR A 174 14.58 -17.09 8.66
CA THR A 174 15.94 -16.99 9.21
C THR A 174 16.79 -15.96 8.45
N ARG A 175 16.69 -15.90 7.12
CA ARG A 175 17.38 -14.86 6.33
C ARG A 175 16.92 -13.44 6.69
N LEU A 176 15.61 -13.20 6.84
CA LEU A 176 15.10 -11.89 7.23
C LEU A 176 15.53 -11.51 8.65
N ARG A 177 15.46 -12.46 9.61
CA ARG A 177 15.97 -12.28 10.97
C ARG A 177 17.45 -11.88 10.97
N ASN A 178 18.28 -12.65 10.25
CA ASN A 178 19.71 -12.37 10.11
C ASN A 178 19.97 -11.02 9.42
N PHE A 179 19.12 -10.61 8.48
CA PHE A 179 19.20 -9.29 7.85
C PHE A 179 18.95 -8.17 8.86
N ILE A 180 17.89 -8.27 9.67
CA ILE A 180 17.56 -7.29 10.72
C ILE A 180 18.69 -7.25 11.77
N GLN A 181 19.19 -8.40 12.21
CA GLN A 181 20.32 -8.46 13.14
C GLN A 181 21.56 -7.75 12.60
N GLN A 182 21.99 -8.12 11.39
CA GLN A 182 23.18 -7.53 10.76
C GLN A 182 23.03 -6.04 10.44
N LEU A 183 21.82 -5.59 10.10
CA LEU A 183 21.50 -4.17 9.93
C LEU A 183 21.77 -3.37 11.21
N ASN A 184 21.47 -3.96 12.37
CA ASN A 184 21.57 -3.29 13.67
C ASN A 184 23.00 -3.38 14.26
N THR A 185 23.71 -4.50 14.08
CA THR A 185 24.97 -4.78 14.79
C THR A 185 26.25 -4.50 13.99
N LYS A 186 26.23 -4.52 12.65
CA LYS A 186 27.46 -4.35 11.86
C LYS A 186 28.12 -2.98 12.07
N SER A 187 29.46 -2.98 12.06
CA SER A 187 30.27 -1.77 12.01
C SER A 187 30.00 -0.97 10.71
N ARG A 188 30.37 0.30 10.69
CA ARG A 188 30.06 1.21 9.57
C ARG A 188 30.57 0.71 8.22
N GLN A 189 31.81 0.22 8.13
CA GLN A 189 32.40 -0.21 6.85
C GLN A 189 31.81 -1.54 6.36
N GLU A 190 31.59 -2.49 7.26
CA GLU A 190 30.96 -3.78 6.93
C GLU A 190 29.51 -3.60 6.53
N LEU A 191 28.79 -2.71 7.23
CA LEU A 191 27.41 -2.39 6.92
C LEU A 191 27.27 -1.82 5.50
N LEU A 192 28.17 -0.94 5.05
CA LEU A 192 28.10 -0.40 3.70
C LEU A 192 28.13 -1.52 2.65
N ARG A 193 29.10 -2.43 2.76
CA ARG A 193 29.23 -3.60 1.87
C ARG A 193 28.02 -4.52 1.97
N TYR A 194 27.50 -4.73 3.18
CA TYR A 194 26.33 -5.57 3.42
C TYR A 194 25.06 -4.99 2.78
N LEU A 195 24.81 -3.69 2.95
CA LEU A 195 23.66 -3.02 2.33
C LEU A 195 23.78 -3.05 0.80
N GLN A 196 24.96 -2.83 0.24
CA GLN A 196 25.19 -2.90 -1.21
C GLN A 196 24.96 -4.31 -1.78
N SER A 197 25.25 -5.37 -1.02
CA SER A 197 25.07 -6.75 -1.47
C SER A 197 23.65 -7.28 -1.23
N ARG A 198 22.94 -6.78 -0.21
CA ARG A 198 21.63 -7.30 0.19
C ARG A 198 20.44 -6.43 -0.19
N ILE A 199 20.61 -5.15 -0.48
CA ILE A 199 19.51 -4.23 -0.83
C ILE A 199 19.57 -3.82 -2.30
N ASP A 200 18.41 -3.84 -2.95
CA ASP A 200 18.19 -3.10 -4.17
C ASP A 200 17.97 -1.62 -3.81
N THR A 201 19.06 -0.88 -3.74
CA THR A 201 19.06 0.50 -3.24
C THR A 201 18.33 1.47 -4.16
N ASP A 202 18.31 1.22 -5.47
CA ASP A 202 17.52 2.04 -6.40
C ASP A 202 16.02 1.87 -6.13
N ASN A 203 15.53 0.63 -6.02
CA ASN A 203 14.14 0.36 -5.65
C ASN A 203 13.78 0.95 -4.28
N TYR A 204 14.61 0.73 -3.26
CA TYR A 204 14.34 1.22 -1.91
C TYR A 204 14.27 2.75 -1.85
N LEU A 205 15.22 3.45 -2.48
CA LEU A 205 15.24 4.92 -2.47
C LEU A 205 14.10 5.53 -3.31
N ARG A 206 13.63 4.85 -4.36
CA ARG A 206 12.40 5.24 -5.06
C ARG A 206 11.17 5.03 -4.19
N TRP A 207 11.08 3.91 -3.49
CA TRP A 207 9.99 3.67 -2.54
C TRP A 207 9.98 4.72 -1.43
N LEU A 208 11.15 5.02 -0.85
CA LEU A 208 11.31 6.09 0.15
C LEU A 208 10.84 7.44 -0.41
N SER A 209 11.21 7.76 -1.66
CA SER A 209 10.71 8.96 -2.34
C SER A 209 9.19 8.95 -2.43
N GLY A 210 8.60 7.81 -2.80
CA GLY A 210 7.15 7.62 -2.87
C GLY A 210 6.44 7.85 -1.53
N ALA A 211 6.91 7.19 -0.46
CA ALA A 211 6.35 7.32 0.88
C ALA A 211 6.45 8.77 1.38
N VAL A 212 7.60 9.42 1.19
CA VAL A 212 7.81 10.83 1.54
C VAL A 212 6.90 11.75 0.72
N LEU A 213 6.83 11.61 -0.60
CA LEU A 213 6.06 12.51 -1.45
C LEU A 213 4.55 12.37 -1.22
N THR A 214 4.05 11.14 -1.10
CA THR A 214 2.62 10.87 -0.82
C THR A 214 2.21 11.18 0.62
N GLY A 215 3.18 11.20 1.56
CA GLY A 215 2.94 11.55 2.96
C GLY A 215 2.43 10.39 3.81
N ASN A 216 2.69 9.14 3.40
CA ASN A 216 2.30 7.96 4.19
C ASN A 216 3.18 7.85 5.45
N PHE A 217 2.65 8.23 6.60
CA PHE A 217 3.37 8.21 7.88
C PHE A 217 3.59 6.78 8.41
N ASP A 218 2.58 5.92 8.30
CA ASP A 218 2.61 4.55 8.80
C ASP A 218 3.43 3.62 7.88
N GLY A 219 3.58 4.01 6.61
CA GLY A 219 4.27 3.28 5.55
C GLY A 219 5.70 2.86 5.84
N PHE A 220 6.35 3.37 6.90
CA PHE A 220 7.73 3.04 7.24
C PHE A 220 7.87 1.84 8.19
N HIS A 221 6.81 1.51 8.92
CA HIS A 221 6.78 0.40 9.90
C HIS A 221 5.74 -0.65 9.54
N GLN A 222 4.74 -0.28 8.74
CA GLN A 222 3.73 -1.17 8.17
C GLN A 222 3.43 -0.75 6.73
N ASN A 223 2.38 -1.28 6.09
CA ASN A 223 1.90 -0.78 4.80
C ASN A 223 2.94 -0.96 3.66
N TYR A 224 3.68 -2.07 3.70
CA TYR A 224 4.58 -2.46 2.61
C TYR A 224 4.72 -3.98 2.49
N THR A 225 5.19 -4.42 1.33
CA THR A 225 5.65 -5.79 1.10
C THR A 225 7.16 -5.81 0.90
N TRP A 226 7.84 -6.67 1.64
CA TRP A 226 9.27 -6.94 1.53
C TRP A 226 9.50 -8.23 0.76
N TYR A 227 10.36 -8.21 -0.26
CA TYR A 227 10.57 -9.40 -1.10
C TYR A 227 12.02 -9.58 -1.50
N GLU A 228 12.47 -10.84 -1.62
CA GLU A 228 13.83 -11.18 -2.08
C GLU A 228 13.81 -11.60 -3.55
N LYS A 229 14.61 -10.93 -4.39
CA LYS A 229 14.78 -11.29 -5.81
C LYS A 229 15.64 -12.54 -5.95
N ILE A 230 15.22 -13.48 -6.80
CA ILE A 230 15.95 -14.74 -7.01
C ILE A 230 17.35 -14.48 -7.58
N LYS A 231 17.45 -13.69 -8.65
CA LYS A 231 18.70 -13.52 -9.41
C LYS A 231 19.78 -12.78 -8.63
N THR A 232 19.43 -11.63 -8.06
CA THR A 232 20.40 -10.75 -7.39
C THR A 232 20.57 -11.08 -5.91
N ARG A 233 19.69 -11.91 -5.33
CA ARG A 233 19.61 -12.16 -3.88
C ARG A 233 19.39 -10.89 -3.05
N LYS A 234 18.91 -9.82 -3.68
CA LYS A 234 18.66 -8.54 -3.02
C LYS A 234 17.21 -8.44 -2.59
N TYR A 235 17.01 -7.82 -1.44
CA TYR A 235 15.70 -7.38 -1.01
C TYR A 235 15.27 -6.10 -1.70
N ALA A 236 13.97 -5.99 -1.90
CA ALA A 236 13.28 -4.86 -2.47
C ALA A 236 11.93 -4.70 -1.74
N ILE A 237 11.30 -3.56 -1.96
CA ILE A 237 10.10 -3.11 -1.26
C ILE A 237 9.07 -2.57 -2.25
N LEU A 238 7.80 -2.72 -1.91
CA LEU A 238 6.67 -2.13 -2.63
C LEU A 238 5.58 -1.67 -1.65
N PRO A 239 4.75 -0.68 -2.03
CA PRO A 239 3.72 -0.09 -1.16
C PRO A 239 2.49 -0.99 -0.99
N TRP A 240 1.79 -0.85 0.12
CA TRP A 240 0.46 -1.42 0.42
C TRP A 240 -0.31 -0.48 1.37
N ASP A 241 -1.65 -0.41 1.35
CA ASP A 241 -2.46 0.51 2.21
C ASP A 241 -1.96 1.96 2.23
N TYR A 242 -2.26 2.70 1.15
CA TYR A 242 -1.85 4.09 0.96
C TYR A 242 -3.05 5.06 0.96
N GLU A 243 -4.13 4.75 1.66
CA GLU A 243 -5.27 5.64 1.87
C GLU A 243 -4.93 6.85 2.78
N GLY A 244 -4.06 6.65 3.78
CA GLY A 244 -3.55 7.72 4.65
C GLY A 244 -2.47 8.57 3.99
N THR A 245 -2.81 9.27 2.91
CA THR A 245 -1.89 10.07 2.09
C THR A 245 -2.54 11.34 1.55
N TRP A 246 -1.79 12.13 0.76
CA TRP A 246 -2.29 13.29 0.02
C TRP A 246 -3.07 14.29 0.91
N GLY A 247 -2.46 14.63 2.05
CA GLY A 247 -2.99 15.62 3.00
C GLY A 247 -4.01 15.08 4.01
N ARG A 248 -4.21 13.76 4.09
CA ARG A 248 -5.03 13.13 5.14
C ARG A 248 -4.31 11.94 5.79
N ASN A 249 -4.68 11.63 7.04
CA ASN A 249 -4.27 10.38 7.70
C ASN A 249 -5.22 9.23 7.34
N CYS A 250 -4.94 8.03 7.88
CA CYS A 250 -5.72 6.80 7.61
C CYS A 250 -7.18 6.86 8.08
N TYR A 251 -7.55 7.80 8.95
CA TYR A 251 -8.93 8.05 9.39
C TYR A 251 -9.65 9.17 8.60
N GLY A 252 -9.00 9.69 7.56
CA GLY A 252 -9.52 10.76 6.74
C GLY A 252 -9.40 12.15 7.37
N ALA A 253 -8.73 12.33 8.51
CA ALA A 253 -8.48 13.66 9.08
C ALA A 253 -7.39 14.39 8.29
N ARG A 254 -7.49 15.71 8.14
CA ARG A 254 -6.46 16.51 7.47
C ARG A 254 -5.18 16.54 8.29
N VAL A 255 -4.04 16.49 7.59
CA VAL A 255 -2.72 16.57 8.21
C VAL A 255 -1.86 17.62 7.54
N ASN A 256 -0.84 18.09 8.26
CA ASN A 256 0.12 19.04 7.69
C ASN A 256 0.92 18.36 6.56
N PRO A 257 1.16 19.02 5.43
CA PRO A 257 2.05 18.54 4.38
C PRO A 257 3.45 18.15 4.87
N ASN A 258 3.93 18.66 6.01
CA ASN A 258 5.24 18.33 6.59
C ASN A 258 5.27 17.06 7.48
N LEU A 259 4.14 16.35 7.65
CA LEU A 259 4.00 15.18 8.55
C LEU A 259 5.13 14.15 8.39
N VAL A 260 5.53 13.88 7.15
CA VAL A 260 6.66 13.00 6.84
C VAL A 260 7.88 13.86 6.53
N ARG A 261 8.97 13.74 7.31
CA ARG A 261 10.22 14.45 7.00
C ARG A 261 10.90 13.91 5.74
N ILE A 262 11.75 14.72 5.10
CA ILE A 262 12.44 14.32 3.85
C ILE A 262 13.30 13.06 4.01
N GLN A 263 13.85 12.79 5.19
CA GLN A 263 14.62 11.58 5.46
C GLN A 263 13.75 10.33 5.63
N GLY A 264 12.43 10.45 5.77
CA GLY A 264 11.56 9.36 6.18
C GLY A 264 11.87 8.81 7.57
N TYR A 265 11.41 7.59 7.82
CA TYR A 265 11.53 6.89 9.11
C TYR A 265 12.03 5.44 8.93
N ASN A 266 12.06 4.68 10.03
CA ASN A 266 12.59 3.33 10.21
C ASN A 266 14.13 3.19 10.25
N LYS A 267 14.58 2.03 10.77
CA LYS A 267 16.00 1.75 10.99
C LYS A 267 16.78 1.67 9.68
N LEU A 268 16.24 0.98 8.68
CA LEU A 268 16.92 0.75 7.40
C LEU A 268 17.18 2.07 6.67
N THR A 269 16.20 2.96 6.60
CA THR A 269 16.35 4.30 6.02
C THR A 269 17.45 5.09 6.73
N GLY A 270 17.42 5.12 8.07
CA GLY A 270 18.46 5.80 8.85
C GLY A 270 19.86 5.26 8.58
N ARG A 271 20.01 3.92 8.52
CA ARG A 271 21.30 3.26 8.23
C ARG A 271 21.78 3.51 6.79
N LEU A 272 20.87 3.54 5.80
CA LEU A 272 21.22 3.90 4.41
C LEU A 272 21.66 5.37 4.32
N LEU A 273 20.85 6.29 4.84
CA LEU A 273 21.14 7.72 4.74
C LEU A 273 22.33 8.16 5.62
N ALA A 274 22.84 7.32 6.51
CA ALA A 274 24.11 7.58 7.19
C ALA A 274 25.33 7.60 6.23
N PHE A 275 25.20 7.04 5.02
CA PHE A 275 26.26 7.04 4.01
C PHE A 275 26.04 8.11 2.94
N ARG A 276 27.09 8.91 2.68
CA ARG A 276 27.07 9.98 1.66
C ARG A 276 26.63 9.48 0.29
N LEU A 277 27.06 8.26 -0.09
CA LEU A 277 26.71 7.63 -1.36
C LEU A 277 25.19 7.54 -1.55
N PHE A 278 24.47 6.96 -0.59
CA PHE A 278 23.01 6.78 -0.68
C PHE A 278 22.26 8.10 -0.51
N ARG A 279 22.73 8.99 0.37
CA ARG A 279 22.16 10.35 0.48
C ARG A 279 22.20 11.12 -0.82
N GLN A 280 23.34 11.12 -1.52
CA GLN A 280 23.46 11.83 -2.79
C GLN A 280 22.63 11.17 -3.90
N GLN A 281 22.48 9.84 -3.89
CA GLN A 281 21.55 9.15 -4.79
C GLN A 281 20.11 9.59 -4.51
N TYR A 282 19.68 9.54 -3.25
CA TYR A 282 18.33 9.91 -2.83
C TYR A 282 18.02 11.38 -3.11
N LYS A 283 18.94 12.30 -2.81
CA LYS A 283 18.81 13.74 -3.11
C LYS A 283 18.60 14.01 -4.60
N ARG A 284 19.34 13.31 -5.47
CA ARG A 284 19.16 13.43 -6.93
C ARG A 284 17.78 12.90 -7.37
N MET A 285 17.35 11.77 -6.83
CA MET A 285 16.01 11.22 -7.10
C MET A 285 14.90 12.17 -6.65
N MET A 286 14.98 12.69 -5.42
CA MET A 286 14.01 13.65 -4.89
C MET A 286 13.93 14.92 -5.75
N LYS A 287 15.07 15.48 -6.16
CA LYS A 287 15.10 16.61 -7.11
C LYS A 287 14.37 16.25 -8.41
N GLN A 288 14.70 15.11 -9.02
CA GLN A 288 14.06 14.67 -10.27
C GLN A 288 12.55 14.45 -10.11
N HIS A 289 12.10 13.84 -9.01
CA HIS A 289 10.69 13.62 -8.75
C HIS A 289 9.95 14.93 -8.50
N LEU A 290 10.53 15.86 -7.75
CA LEU A 290 9.98 17.21 -7.55
C LEU A 290 10.01 18.04 -8.84
N THR A 291 10.92 17.82 -9.80
CA THR A 291 10.84 18.53 -11.08
C THR A 291 9.81 17.92 -12.01
N ASN A 292 9.73 16.58 -12.08
CA ASN A 292 9.11 15.90 -13.20
C ASN A 292 7.88 15.05 -12.87
N ALA A 293 7.86 14.37 -11.73
CA ALA A 293 6.87 13.34 -11.43
C ALA A 293 5.78 13.83 -10.47
N PHE A 294 6.17 14.48 -9.38
CA PHE A 294 5.28 14.93 -8.32
C PHE A 294 4.81 16.38 -8.56
N THR A 295 4.29 16.68 -9.75
CA THR A 295 3.81 18.03 -10.13
C THR A 295 2.31 18.02 -10.32
N GLU A 296 1.65 19.16 -10.15
CA GLU A 296 0.22 19.29 -10.46
C GLU A 296 -0.09 18.85 -11.90
N LYS A 297 0.74 19.26 -12.86
CA LYS A 297 0.62 18.89 -14.28
C LYS A 297 0.60 17.37 -14.51
N ARG A 298 1.26 16.58 -13.66
CA ARG A 298 1.28 15.11 -13.76
C ARG A 298 0.20 14.44 -12.91
N ILE A 299 -0.02 14.95 -11.70
CA ILE A 299 -0.90 14.32 -10.71
C ILE A 299 -2.36 14.65 -10.99
N MET A 300 -2.69 15.91 -11.24
CA MET A 300 -4.07 16.36 -11.32
C MET A 300 -4.87 15.75 -12.47
N PRO A 301 -4.31 15.50 -13.68
CA PRO A 301 -5.03 14.76 -14.72
C PRO A 301 -5.43 13.34 -14.29
N VAL A 302 -4.64 12.69 -13.42
CA VAL A 302 -4.99 11.38 -12.87
C VAL A 302 -6.10 11.51 -11.84
N VAL A 303 -6.02 12.51 -10.95
CA VAL A 303 -7.04 12.81 -9.94
C VAL A 303 -8.39 13.07 -10.59
N TYR A 304 -8.46 14.00 -11.54
CA TYR A 304 -9.72 14.35 -12.20
C TYR A 304 -10.32 13.19 -12.96
N ARG A 305 -9.50 12.39 -13.64
CA ARG A 305 -10.00 11.19 -14.33
C ARG A 305 -10.55 10.16 -13.35
N LEU A 306 -9.86 9.89 -12.24
CA LEU A 306 -10.37 8.93 -11.24
C LEU A 306 -11.64 9.46 -10.56
N HIS A 307 -11.69 10.75 -10.26
CA HIS A 307 -12.84 11.41 -9.64
C HIS A 307 -14.06 11.40 -10.57
N SER A 308 -13.90 11.80 -11.84
CA SER A 308 -15.00 11.82 -12.81
C SER A 308 -15.58 10.43 -13.04
N GLN A 309 -14.71 9.42 -13.13
CA GLN A 309 -15.10 8.02 -13.35
C GLN A 309 -16.01 7.44 -12.26
N ILE A 310 -15.92 7.95 -11.03
CA ILE A 310 -16.71 7.42 -9.90
C ILE A 310 -17.81 8.36 -9.43
N ARG A 311 -17.85 9.60 -9.91
CA ARG A 311 -18.71 10.65 -9.38
C ARG A 311 -20.17 10.24 -9.28
N GLU A 312 -20.77 9.84 -10.40
CA GLU A 312 -22.18 9.46 -10.46
C GLU A 312 -22.47 8.25 -9.55
N ALA A 313 -21.58 7.27 -9.52
CA ALA A 313 -21.75 6.10 -8.68
C ALA A 313 -21.62 6.39 -7.18
N VAL A 314 -20.79 7.37 -6.79
CA VAL A 314 -20.69 7.84 -5.39
C VAL A 314 -21.96 8.57 -4.97
N GLU A 315 -22.54 9.38 -5.87
CA GLU A 315 -23.82 10.07 -5.63
C GLU A 315 -24.98 9.08 -5.41
N GLN A 316 -24.89 7.87 -5.95
CA GLN A 316 -25.88 6.78 -5.80
C GLN A 316 -25.51 5.76 -4.70
N ASP A 317 -24.35 5.90 -4.05
CA ASP A 317 -23.86 4.91 -3.09
C ASP A 317 -24.51 5.11 -1.70
N PRO A 318 -25.28 4.13 -1.19
CA PRO A 318 -26.01 4.28 0.06
C PRO A 318 -25.13 4.22 1.31
N TYR A 319 -23.81 4.04 1.16
CA TYR A 319 -22.86 3.81 2.26
C TYR A 319 -21.70 4.81 2.27
N VAL A 320 -21.81 5.96 1.59
CA VAL A 320 -20.77 7.00 1.68
C VAL A 320 -20.74 7.58 3.08
N LYS A 321 -19.56 7.57 3.72
CA LYS A 321 -19.35 8.12 5.07
C LYS A 321 -19.45 9.64 5.11
N TRP A 322 -18.91 10.30 4.07
CA TRP A 322 -18.70 11.74 4.02
C TRP A 322 -19.80 12.44 3.20
N PRO A 323 -20.17 13.67 3.54
CA PRO A 323 -21.03 14.50 2.69
C PRO A 323 -20.48 14.64 1.26
N LEU A 324 -21.38 14.72 0.26
CA LEU A 324 -20.99 14.76 -1.16
C LEU A 324 -20.17 16.00 -1.53
N ASP A 325 -20.41 17.14 -0.90
CA ASP A 325 -19.60 18.36 -1.07
C ASP A 325 -18.14 18.15 -0.62
N VAL A 326 -17.92 17.34 0.42
CA VAL A 326 -16.57 16.93 0.84
C VAL A 326 -15.92 16.12 -0.27
N PHE A 327 -16.60 15.09 -0.79
CA PHE A 327 -16.09 14.27 -1.91
C PHE A 327 -15.78 15.11 -3.15
N HIS A 328 -16.66 16.04 -3.54
CA HIS A 328 -16.45 16.94 -4.67
C HIS A 328 -15.27 17.91 -4.46
N GLY A 329 -14.98 18.29 -3.22
CA GLY A 329 -13.87 19.17 -2.87
C GLY A 329 -12.50 18.48 -2.78
N GLU A 330 -12.44 17.14 -2.71
CA GLU A 330 -11.18 16.42 -2.50
C GLU A 330 -10.11 16.60 -3.60
N PRO A 331 -10.44 16.69 -4.90
CA PRO A 331 -9.44 17.00 -5.93
C PRO A 331 -8.64 18.27 -5.62
N GLU A 332 -9.28 19.31 -5.10
CA GLU A 332 -8.61 20.56 -4.74
C GLU A 332 -7.77 20.45 -3.47
N LYS A 333 -8.16 19.59 -2.53
CA LYS A 333 -7.33 19.27 -1.36
C LYS A 333 -6.07 18.50 -1.76
N ILE A 334 -6.17 17.57 -2.71
CA ILE A 334 -5.00 16.88 -3.27
C ILE A 334 -4.11 17.87 -4.02
N ARG A 335 -4.68 18.78 -4.84
CA ARG A 335 -3.92 19.84 -5.53
C ARG A 335 -3.12 20.69 -4.55
N THR A 336 -3.79 21.18 -3.51
CA THR A 336 -3.19 22.01 -2.44
C THR A 336 -2.06 21.26 -1.75
N TYR A 337 -2.29 20.01 -1.35
CA TYR A 337 -1.25 19.16 -0.76
C TYR A 337 -0.04 19.02 -1.68
N VAL A 338 -0.24 18.79 -2.99
CA VAL A 338 0.87 18.66 -3.95
C VAL A 338 1.69 19.95 -3.97
N ALA A 339 1.06 21.12 -4.07
CA ALA A 339 1.76 22.41 -4.08
C ALA A 339 2.58 22.63 -2.80
N GLU A 340 1.92 22.53 -1.63
CA GLU A 340 2.55 22.78 -0.32
C GLU A 340 3.65 21.76 0.00
N ARG A 341 3.40 20.48 -0.31
CA ARG A 341 4.39 19.41 -0.09
C ARG A 341 5.63 19.61 -0.95
N ARG A 342 5.47 20.05 -2.20
CA ARG A 342 6.59 20.37 -3.09
C ARG A 342 7.42 21.52 -2.54
N GLU A 343 6.76 22.62 -2.17
CA GLU A 343 7.44 23.79 -1.62
C GLU A 343 8.23 23.42 -0.36
N HIS A 344 7.60 22.69 0.56
CA HIS A 344 8.24 22.21 1.77
C HIS A 344 9.46 21.34 1.44
N LEU A 345 9.31 20.30 0.62
CA LEU A 345 10.41 19.37 0.34
C LEU A 345 11.55 20.01 -0.47
N GLN A 346 11.26 21.00 -1.32
CA GLN A 346 12.30 21.78 -2.00
C GLN A 346 13.19 22.52 -1.00
N LYS A 347 12.58 23.13 0.02
CA LYS A 347 13.31 23.79 1.12
C LYS A 347 14.13 22.76 1.91
N GLU A 348 13.61 21.56 2.13
CA GLU A 348 14.27 20.52 2.94
C GLU A 348 15.40 19.74 2.21
N LEU A 349 15.57 19.89 0.89
CA LEU A 349 16.60 19.17 0.12
C LEU A 349 18.03 19.38 0.64
N HIS A 350 18.31 20.50 1.32
CA HIS A 350 19.63 20.76 1.91
C HIS A 350 19.98 19.79 3.05
N ARG A 351 18.98 19.18 3.69
CA ARG A 351 19.15 18.22 4.79
C ARG A 351 19.53 16.80 4.34
N LEU A 352 19.63 16.57 3.02
CA LEU A 352 20.09 15.32 2.41
C LEU A 352 21.54 15.39 1.95
#